data_AF-A0AA97AAY4-F1
#
_entry.id   AF-A0AA97AAY4-F1
#
_cell.length_a   1.000
_cell.length_b   1.000
_cell.length_c   1.000
_cell.angle_alpha   90.00
_cell.angle_beta   90.00
_cell.angle_gamma   90.00
#
_symmetry.space_group_name_H-M   'P 1'
#
loop_
_entity.id
_entity.type
_entity.pdbx_description
1 polymer ?
#
loop_
_entity_poly.entity_id
_entity_poly.type
_entity_poly.pdbx_seq_one_letter_code
_entity_poly.pdbx_strand_id
1 'polypeptide(L)' 'MDTAQDTAAPRTIAWCGWHDGLSDTVRLIQVGETGKLFACERCRVAHDLVPLADQL' A
#
# COMPACT_ATOMS: atom_id res chain seq x y z
N MET A 1 -24.71 -15.73 22.54
CA MET A 1 -23.39 -15.88 21.87
C MET A 1 -23.37 -14.89 20.73
N ASP A 2 -22.87 -13.68 20.99
CA ASP A 2 -22.75 -12.61 20.01
C ASP A 2 -21.52 -12.86 19.13
N THR A 3 -21.76 -13.41 17.95
CA THR A 3 -20.72 -13.51 16.92
C THR A 3 -20.62 -12.13 16.25
N ALA A 4 -19.70 -11.29 16.73
CA ALA A 4 -19.32 -10.08 16.01
C ALA A 4 -18.78 -10.51 14.64
N GLN A 5 -19.60 -10.36 13.60
CA GLN A 5 -19.18 -10.56 12.21
C GLN A 5 -18.19 -9.45 11.89
N ASP A 6 -16.91 -9.78 12.01
CA ASP A 6 -15.80 -8.93 11.59
C ASP A 6 -15.97 -8.71 10.08
N THR A 7 -16.57 -7.57 9.72
CA THR A 7 -16.75 -7.16 8.34
C THR A 7 -15.37 -6.76 7.85
N ALA A 8 -14.57 -7.74 7.45
CA ALA A 8 -13.26 -7.49 6.88
C ALA A 8 -13.48 -6.63 5.62
N ALA A 9 -13.11 -5.35 5.72
CA ALA A 9 -13.20 -4.42 4.60
C ALA A 9 -12.40 -4.97 3.42
N PRO A 10 -12.85 -4.75 2.17
CA PRO A 10 -12.10 -5.19 1.01
C PRO A 10 -10.69 -4.59 1.04
N ARG A 11 -9.68 -5.45 1.13
CA ARG A 11 -8.26 -5.08 1.08
C ARG A 11 -7.78 -5.02 -0.36
N THR A 12 -7.07 -3.95 -0.71
CA THR A 12 -6.46 -3.81 -2.03
C THR A 12 -5.17 -4.62 -2.09
N ILE A 13 -5.12 -5.62 -2.96
CA ILE A 13 -3.87 -6.30 -3.31
C ILE A 13 -3.31 -5.64 -4.56
N ALA A 14 -2.06 -5.17 -4.51
CA ALA A 14 -1.38 -4.56 -5.64
C ALA A 14 0.12 -4.91 -5.66
N TRP A 15 0.76 -4.58 -6.77
CA TRP A 15 2.21 -4.75 -6.95
C TRP A 15 2.99 -3.68 -6.18
N CYS A 16 3.97 -4.10 -5.39
CA CYS A 16 4.97 -3.24 -4.79
C CYS A 16 6.24 -3.26 -5.67
N GLY A 17 6.56 -2.12 -6.28
CA GLY A 17 7.71 -2.01 -7.20
C GLY A 17 9.08 -1.98 -6.52
N TRP A 18 9.14 -1.99 -5.19
CA TRP A 18 10.40 -1.93 -4.44
C TRP A 18 10.99 -3.30 -4.11
N HIS A 19 10.13 -4.31 -3.93
CA HIS A 19 10.55 -5.69 -3.65
C HIS A 19 10.10 -6.68 -4.73
N ASP A 20 9.54 -6.16 -5.83
CA ASP A 20 8.98 -6.90 -6.95
C ASP A 20 8.01 -8.01 -6.55
N GLY A 21 6.92 -7.63 -5.86
CA GLY A 21 5.95 -8.60 -5.35
C GLY A 21 4.61 -8.01 -4.94
N LEU A 22 3.60 -8.88 -4.84
CA LEU A 22 2.25 -8.51 -4.39
C LEU A 22 2.22 -8.26 -2.87
N SER A 23 1.39 -7.32 -2.46
CA SER A 23 1.10 -7.05 -1.05
C SER A 23 -0.33 -6.51 -0.91
N ASP A 24 -0.91 -6.63 0.28
CA ASP A 24 -2.21 -6.06 0.66
C ASP A 24 -2.10 -4.75 1.47
N THR A 25 -0.87 -4.28 1.75
CA THR A 25 -0.59 -3.03 2.47
C THR A 25 -0.06 -1.92 1.57
N VAL A 26 -0.23 -2.07 0.26
CA VAL A 26 0.34 -1.19 -0.77
C VAL A 26 -0.34 0.17 -0.75
N ARG A 27 0.47 1.23 -0.85
CA ARG A 27 0.00 2.61 -0.98
C ARG A 27 0.76 3.29 -2.11
N LEU A 28 0.08 4.21 -2.79
CA LEU A 28 0.67 5.05 -3.83
C LEU A 28 1.69 6.00 -3.19
N ILE A 29 2.91 6.05 -3.71
CA ILE A 29 3.97 6.94 -3.19
C ILE A 29 4.39 8.01 -4.20
N GLN A 30 4.17 7.77 -5.49
CA GLN A 30 4.53 8.70 -6.55
C GLN A 30 3.64 8.51 -7.77
N VAL A 31 3.32 9.61 -8.44
CA VAL A 31 2.72 9.64 -9.77
C VAL A 31 3.69 10.39 -10.68
N GLY A 32 4.07 9.78 -11.80
CA GLY A 32 4.89 10.39 -12.83
C GLY A 32 4.29 10.18 -14.21
N GLU A 33 4.94 10.73 -15.23
CA GLU A 33 4.51 10.62 -16.63
C GLU A 33 4.44 9.15 -17.10
N THR A 34 5.29 8.30 -16.54
CA THR A 34 5.38 6.86 -16.87
C THR A 34 4.48 5.97 -16.02
N GLY A 35 3.67 6.55 -15.13
CA GLY A 35 2.67 5.82 -14.36
C GLY A 35 2.72 6.05 -12.85
N LYS A 36 2.27 5.04 -12.10
CA LYS A 36 2.08 5.10 -10.66
C LYS A 36 3.04 4.14 -9.97
N LEU A 37 3.76 4.63 -8.98
CA LEU A 37 4.64 3.81 -8.15
C LEU A 37 4.00 3.56 -6.78
N PHE A 38 3.97 2.29 -6.39
CA PHE A 38 3.41 1.84 -5.13
C PHE A 38 4.46 1.13 -4.29
N ALA A 39 4.34 1.26 -2.97
CA ALA A 39 5.16 0.53 -2.00
C ALA A 39 4.27 -0.06 -0.90
N CYS A 40 4.58 -1.29 -0.47
CA CYS A 40 3.97 -1.92 0.71
C CYS A 40 4.51 -1.28 2.00
N GLU A 41 3.84 -1.53 3.14
CA GLU A 41 4.23 -0.94 4.43
C GLU A 41 5.70 -1.19 4.79
N ARG A 42 6.16 -2.45 4.67
CA ARG A 42 7.55 -2.81 4.96
C ARG A 42 8.55 -2.02 4.11
N CYS A 43 8.30 -1.88 2.81
CA CYS A 43 9.16 -1.10 1.92
C CYS A 43 9.10 0.39 2.23
N ARG A 44 7.93 0.93 2.58
CA ARG A 44 7.81 2.34 2.97
C ARG A 44 8.66 2.66 4.19
N VAL A 45 8.61 1.81 5.22
CA VAL A 45 9.43 1.98 6.43
C VAL A 45 10.92 1.80 6.12
N ALA A 46 11.29 0.79 5.34
CA ALA A 46 12.70 0.49 5.05
C ALA A 46 13.39 1.55 4.19
N HIS A 47 12.63 2.29 3.37
CA HIS A 47 13.15 3.28 2.42
C HIS A 47 12.66 4.72 2.73
N ASP A 48 12.07 4.94 3.90
CA ASP A 48 11.53 6.24 4.35
C ASP A 48 10.58 6.90 3.32
N LEU A 49 9.70 6.09 2.73
CA LEU A 49 8.78 6.52 1.67
C LEU A 49 7.47 6.98 2.27
N VAL A 50 7.12 8.24 1.99
CA VAL A 50 5.85 8.83 2.42
C VAL A 50 4.76 8.51 1.39
N PRO A 51 3.61 7.94 1.77
CA PRO A 51 2.47 7.79 0.87
C PRO A 51 2.06 9.13 0.27
N LEU A 52 1.71 9.16 -1.01
CA LEU A 52 1.34 10.38 -1.72
C LEU A 52 0.19 11.16 -1.05
N ALA A 53 -0.74 10.44 -0.42
CA ALA A 53 -1.85 11.04 0.33
C ALA A 53 -1.41 11.83 1.57
N ASP A 54 -0.18 11.59 2.06
CA ASP A 54 0.36 12.14 3.30
C ASP A 54 1.43 13.23 3.05
N GLN A 55 1.72 13.59 1.79
CA GLN A 55 2.77 14.55 1.38
C GLN A 55 2.31 16.03 1.37
N LEU A 56 1.42 16.43 2.27
CA LEU A 56 0.88 17.80 2.34
C LEU A 56 1.87 18.83 2.88
#